data_AF-A0A7V9I2J5-F1
#
_entry.id   AF-A0A7V9I2J5-F1
#
_cell.length_a   1.000
_cell.length_b   1.000
_cell.length_c   1.000
_cell.angle_alpha   90.00
_cell.angle_beta   90.00
_cell.angle_gamma   90.00
#
_symmetry.space_group_name_H-M   'P 1'
#
loop_
_entity.id
_entity.type
_entity.pdbx_description
1 polymer ?
#
loop_
_entity_poly.entity_id
_entity_poly.type
_entity_poly.pdbx_seq_one_letter_code
_entity_poly.pdbx_strand_id
1 'polypeptide(L)' 'MVDRTTLNNAFEFVVVASARAKQLLSGCVPKVEASVKPARTAQREVMEGHVRAVPHDEAVEVQ' A
#
# COMPACT_ATOMS: atom_id res chain seq x y z
N MET A 1 -13.98 -6.65 -3.01
CA MET A 1 -14.15 -5.70 -1.89
C MET A 1 -13.32 -6.24 -0.75
N VAL A 2 -12.51 -5.41 -0.09
CA VAL A 2 -11.65 -5.84 1.02
C VAL A 2 -12.51 -6.12 2.26
N ASP A 3 -12.29 -7.25 2.91
CA ASP A 3 -12.89 -7.52 4.23
C ASP A 3 -12.23 -6.60 5.26
N ARG A 4 -13.04 -5.77 5.90
CA ARG A 4 -12.56 -4.76 6.87
C ARG A 4 -12.43 -5.32 8.28
N THR A 5 -13.02 -6.49 8.55
CA THR A 5 -13.00 -7.11 9.88
C THR A 5 -11.63 -7.68 10.23
N THR A 6 -10.81 -7.97 9.22
CA THR A 6 -9.44 -8.48 9.35
C THR A 6 -8.40 -7.35 9.48
N LEU A 7 -8.81 -6.10 9.35
CA LEU A 7 -7.92 -4.94 9.43
C LEU A 7 -7.82 -4.46 10.88
N ASN A 8 -6.59 -4.39 11.41
CA ASN A 8 -6.32 -3.79 12.72
C ASN A 8 -6.75 -2.32 12.77
N ASN A 9 -6.54 -1.58 11.67
CA ASN A 9 -6.94 -0.20 11.53
C ASN A 9 -7.38 0.11 10.09
N ALA A 10 -8.69 0.31 9.90
CA ALA A 10 -9.26 0.60 8.59
C ALA A 10 -8.81 1.96 8.02
N PHE A 11 -8.55 2.97 8.87
CA PHE A 11 -8.10 4.29 8.41
C PHE A 11 -6.67 4.22 7.91
N GLU A 12 -5.78 3.60 8.68
CA GLU A 12 -4.39 3.40 8.28
C GLU A 12 -4.31 2.60 6.98
N PHE A 13 -5.09 1.53 6.85
CA PHE A 13 -5.18 0.76 5.61
C PHE A 13 -5.51 1.65 4.41
N VAL A 14 -6.52 2.51 4.53
CA VAL A 14 -6.92 3.42 3.44
C VAL A 14 -5.82 4.44 3.13
N VAL A 15 -5.15 5.01 4.14
CA VAL A 15 -4.07 5.98 3.94
C VAL A 15 -2.89 5.34 3.20
N VAL A 16 -2.42 4.17 3.66
CA VAL A 16 -1.29 3.46 3.05
C VAL A 16 -1.64 2.98 1.64
N ALA A 17 -2.80 2.38 1.43
CA ALA A 17 -3.23 1.93 0.12
C ALA A 17 -3.42 3.09 -0.87
N SER A 18 -3.89 4.24 -0.41
CA SER A 18 -4.04 5.44 -1.26
C SER A 18 -2.69 6.03 -1.66
N ALA A 19 -1.74 6.12 -0.72
CA ALA A 19 -0.38 6.55 -1.00
C ALA A 19 0.31 5.60 -2.00
N ARG A 20 0.16 4.30 -1.80
CA ARG A 20 0.71 3.28 -2.70
C ARG A 20 0.07 3.31 -4.09
N ALA A 21 -1.24 3.53 -4.18
CA ALA A 21 -1.90 3.69 -5.47
C ALA A 21 -1.34 4.87 -6.27
N LYS A 22 -0.99 5.99 -5.61
CA LYS A 22 -0.30 7.12 -6.24
C LYS A 22 1.07 6.72 -6.79
N GLN A 23 1.86 5.95 -6.03
CA GLN A 23 3.16 5.43 -6.50
C GLN A 23 3.00 4.55 -7.75
N LEU A 24 2.01 3.65 -7.77
CA LEU A 24 1.72 2.81 -8.94
C LEU A 24 1.31 3.65 -10.16
N LEU A 25 0.51 4.70 -9.97
CA LEU A 25 0.16 5.65 -11.02
C LEU A 25 1.38 6.42 -11.54
N SER A 26 2.38 6.67 -10.69
CA SER A 26 3.67 7.26 -11.08
C SER A 26 4.61 6.27 -11.80
N GLY A 27 4.18 5.02 -12.05
CA GLY A 27 4.97 4.02 -12.76
C GLY A 27 5.87 3.17 -11.85
N CYS A 28 5.69 3.21 -10.52
CA CYS A 28 6.40 2.29 -9.64
C CYS A 28 6.02 0.83 -9.93
N VAL A 29 6.99 -0.06 -9.73
CA VAL A 29 6.81 -1.50 -9.96
C VAL A 29 5.87 -2.09 -8.88
N PRO A 30 4.81 -2.80 -9.28
CA PRO A 30 3.95 -3.53 -8.36
C PRO A 30 4.67 -4.76 -7.80
N LYS A 31 4.47 -5.03 -6.51
CA LYS A 31 5.05 -6.18 -5.78
C LYS A 31 4.18 -7.43 -5.85
N VAL A 32 2.93 -7.28 -6.30
CA VAL A 32 1.96 -8.35 -6.55
C VAL A 32 1.49 -8.28 -8.00
N GLU A 33 0.76 -9.30 -8.45
CA GLU A 33 0.13 -9.30 -9.78
C GLU A 33 -0.73 -8.03 -9.99
N ALA A 34 -0.34 -7.25 -10.99
CA ALA A 34 -0.94 -5.96 -11.27
C ALA A 34 -2.37 -6.12 -11.78
N SER A 35 -3.31 -5.47 -11.10
CA SER A 35 -4.66 -5.28 -11.63
C SER A 35 -4.72 -4.08 -12.55
N VAL A 36 -5.69 -4.09 -13.47
CA VAL A 36 -6.09 -2.93 -14.30
C VAL A 36 -6.38 -1.68 -13.46
N LYS A 37 -6.81 -1.86 -12.19
CA LYS A 37 -7.06 -0.78 -11.25
C LYS A 37 -5.91 -0.68 -10.23
N PRO A 38 -5.07 0.37 -10.27
CA PRO A 38 -3.94 0.54 -9.35
C PRO A 38 -4.33 0.49 -7.87
N ALA A 39 -5.51 1.03 -7.53
CA ALA A 39 -6.04 0.95 -6.18
C ALA A 39 -6.27 -0.49 -5.68
N ARG A 40 -6.65 -1.41 -6.58
CA ARG A 40 -6.84 -2.82 -6.22
C ARG A 40 -5.49 -3.50 -5.97
N THR A 41 -4.49 -3.20 -6.79
CA THR A 41 -3.12 -3.68 -6.58
C THR A 41 -2.57 -3.17 -5.26
N ALA A 42 -2.69 -1.86 -4.99
CA ALA A 42 -2.22 -1.25 -3.75
C ALA A 42 -2.90 -1.84 -2.50
N GLN A 43 -4.21 -2.03 -2.53
CA GLN A 43 -4.94 -2.69 -1.44
C GLN A 43 -4.42 -4.10 -1.16
N ARG A 44 -4.15 -4.89 -2.22
CA ARG A 44 -3.57 -6.23 -2.08
C ARG A 44 -2.16 -6.18 -1.50
N GLU A 45 -1.30 -5.30 -2.00
CA GLU A 45 0.06 -5.16 -1.48
C GLU A 45 0.08 -4.81 0.02
N VAL A 46 -0.88 -4.00 0.49
CA VAL A 46 -1.01 -3.66 1.91
C VAL A 46 -1.57 -4.84 2.71
N MET A 47 -2.60 -5.53 2.21
CA MET A 47 -3.18 -6.70 2.89
C MET A 47 -2.20 -7.87 3.00
N GLU A 48 -1.42 -8.10 1.94
CA GLU A 48 -0.40 -9.17 1.87
C GLU A 48 0.90 -8.77 2.60
N GLY A 49 0.98 -7.54 3.15
CA GLY A 49 2.12 -7.08 3.95
C GLY A 49 3.35 -6.63 3.14
N HIS A 50 3.25 -6.55 1.82
CA HIS A 50 4.33 -6.10 0.94
C HIS A 50 4.59 -4.59 1.03
N VAL A 51 3.62 -3.80 1.48
CA VAL A 51 3.70 -2.35 1.63
C VAL A 51 3.17 -1.94 3.01
N ARG A 52 3.95 -1.11 3.71
CA ARG A 52 3.62 -0.55 5.03
C ARG A 52 3.97 0.94 5.08
N ALA A 53 3.36 1.68 6.01
CA ALA A 53 3.81 3.02 6.33
C ALA A 53 5.23 2.96 6.91
N VAL A 54 6.08 3.88 6.49
CA VAL A 54 7.39 4.11 7.11
C VAL A 54 7.25 5.35 7.99
N PRO A 55 7.56 5.29 9.29
CA PRO A 55 7.54 6.46 10.15
C PRO A 55 8.56 7.50 9.67
N HIS A 56 8.25 8.79 9.84
CA HIS A 56 9.06 9.88 9.30
C HIS A 56 10.49 9.90 9.86
N ASP A 57 10.69 9.39 11.09
CA ASP A 57 12.02 9.26 11.72
C ASP A 57 12.94 8.22 11.05
N GLU A 58 12.39 7.19 10.39
CA GLU A 58 13.18 6.14 9.71
C GLU A 58 13.44 6.43 8.23
N ALA A 59 12.95 7.55 7.69
CA ALA A 59 13.05 7.86 6.27
C ALA A 59 14.47 8.33 5.82
N VAL A 60 15.44 8.40 6.74
CA VAL A 60 16.80 8.91 6.49
C VAL A 60 17.87 7.94 7.01
N GLU A 61 17.86 6.70 6.55
CA GLU A 61 19.09 5.89 6.48
C GLU A 61 19.11 5.13 5.14
N VAL A 62 19.48 5.86 4.09
CA VAL A 62 19.99 5.24 2.86
C VAL A 62 21.51 5.29 2.98
N GLN A 63 22.11 4.20 3.46
CA GLN A 63 23.54 3.93 3.32
C GLN A 63 23.87 3.53 1.89
#